data_AF-A0A2V6E8W0-F1
#
_entry.id   AF-A0A2V6E8W0-F1
#
_cell.length_a   1.000
_cell.length_b   1.000
_cell.length_c   1.000
_cell.angle_alpha   90.00
_cell.angle_beta   90.00
_cell.angle_gamma   90.00
#
_symmetry.space_group_name_H-M   'P 1'
#
loop_
_entity.id
_entity.type
_entity.pdbx_description
1 polymer ?
#
loop_
_entity_poly.entity_id
_entity_poly.type
_entity_poly.pdbx_seq_one_letter_code
_entity_poly.pdbx_strand_id
1 'polypeptide(L)'
;KNSALSSRPESWNATETDFDHPSFNARLGFRPNQIWNFGFSASDGAYFRPEAEPTLPRGRGIGDFRELVLGQDASFAWHHLQVWAEFYEARFEVPQVGDANTFAYYFEAKYKFTPQLFGAFRWNQQLFGNIDTGVGGKARWGQDLGRIDVAAGYRFTPHTQLKLQYSYQQQTTGPRDTNHLLAAQFTVRF
;
A
#
# COMPACT_ATOMS: atom_id res chain seq x y z
N LYS A 1 -10.84 -10.44 -9.80
CA LYS A 1 -11.77 -9.75 -8.88
C LYS A 1 -12.69 -8.89 -9.76
N ASN A 2 -13.72 -8.26 -9.20
CA ASN A 2 -14.75 -7.54 -9.95
C ASN A 2 -14.60 -6.01 -9.81
N SER A 3 -13.48 -5.58 -9.20
CA SER A 3 -13.10 -4.17 -9.06
C SER A 3 -11.57 -4.06 -8.88
N ALA A 4 -11.01 -2.87 -9.08
CA ALA A 4 -9.58 -2.61 -8.88
C ALA A 4 -9.17 -2.64 -7.39
N LEU A 5 -7.86 -2.69 -7.13
CA LEU A 5 -7.32 -2.76 -5.75
C LEU A 5 -7.54 -1.46 -4.97
N SER A 6 -7.68 -0.32 -5.64
CA SER A 6 -8.07 0.95 -5.02
C SER A 6 -9.55 1.02 -4.61
N SER A 7 -10.39 0.13 -5.14
CA SER A 7 -11.82 0.13 -4.82
C SER A 7 -12.05 -0.27 -3.37
N ARG A 8 -13.12 0.26 -2.75
CA ARG A 8 -13.45 -0.03 -1.35
C ARG A 8 -13.57 -1.55 -1.13
N PRO A 9 -13.19 -2.08 0.06
CA PRO A 9 -13.29 -3.52 0.34
C PRO A 9 -14.69 -4.11 0.10
N GLU A 10 -15.73 -3.30 0.28
CA GLU A 10 -17.15 -3.65 0.04
C GLU A 10 -17.41 -4.04 -1.43
N SER A 11 -16.86 -3.28 -2.39
CA SER A 11 -17.01 -3.50 -3.84
C SER A 11 -16.23 -4.70 -4.39
N TRP A 12 -15.49 -5.43 -3.55
CA TRP A 12 -14.80 -6.67 -3.97
C TRP A 12 -15.73 -7.88 -3.99
N ASN A 13 -16.98 -7.72 -3.53
CA ASN A 13 -17.97 -8.78 -3.47
C ASN A 13 -18.57 -9.07 -4.85
N ALA A 14 -18.65 -10.35 -5.23
CA ALA A 14 -18.95 -10.83 -6.60
C ALA A 14 -20.27 -10.33 -7.20
N THR A 15 -21.20 -9.86 -6.37
CA THR A 15 -22.58 -9.49 -6.73
C THR A 15 -22.86 -7.99 -6.74
N GLU A 16 -21.88 -7.13 -6.44
CA GLU A 16 -22.14 -5.68 -6.27
C GLU A 16 -21.88 -4.83 -7.52
N THR A 17 -21.13 -5.34 -8.51
CA THR A 17 -20.74 -4.56 -9.71
C THR A 17 -20.95 -5.30 -11.02
N ASP A 18 -21.51 -6.52 -10.98
CA ASP A 18 -21.48 -7.49 -12.09
C ASP A 18 -20.08 -7.63 -12.73
N PHE A 19 -19.91 -8.54 -13.69
CA PHE A 19 -18.62 -8.76 -14.36
C PHE A 19 -18.39 -7.78 -15.53
N ASP A 20 -19.08 -6.64 -15.56
CA ASP A 20 -19.08 -5.71 -16.69
C ASP A 20 -17.69 -5.09 -16.94
N HIS A 21 -16.88 -4.94 -15.88
CA HIS A 21 -15.50 -4.46 -15.95
C HIS A 21 -14.54 -5.29 -15.09
N PRO A 22 -14.13 -6.49 -15.54
CA PRO A 22 -13.39 -7.43 -14.71
C PRO A 22 -11.98 -6.91 -14.38
N SER A 23 -11.49 -7.21 -13.18
CA SER A 23 -10.11 -6.94 -12.78
C SER A 23 -9.26 -8.21 -12.78
N PHE A 24 -8.11 -8.12 -13.45
CA PHE A 24 -7.11 -9.16 -13.49
C PHE A 24 -6.12 -8.97 -12.35
N ASN A 25 -5.75 -10.07 -11.69
CA ASN A 25 -4.75 -10.07 -10.63
C ASN A 25 -3.88 -11.31 -10.78
N ALA A 26 -2.55 -11.14 -10.79
CA ALA A 26 -1.59 -12.22 -10.81
C ALA A 26 -0.52 -11.99 -9.74
N ARG A 27 -0.02 -13.07 -9.15
CA ARG A 27 1.12 -13.05 -8.22
C ARG A 27 2.01 -14.27 -8.45
N LEU A 28 3.31 -14.03 -8.56
CA LEU A 28 4.36 -15.04 -8.61
C LEU A 28 5.24 -14.89 -7.38
N GLY A 29 5.60 -16.02 -6.77
CA GLY A 29 6.46 -16.06 -5.60
C GLY A 29 7.63 -17.01 -5.84
N PHE A 30 8.82 -16.61 -5.39
CA PHE A 30 10.05 -17.40 -5.51
C PHE A 30 10.77 -17.46 -4.18
N ARG A 31 11.01 -18.69 -3.68
CA ARG A 31 11.68 -18.96 -2.40
C ARG A 31 12.86 -19.90 -2.64
N PRO A 32 14.07 -19.37 -2.90
CA PRO A 32 15.22 -20.22 -3.18
C PRO A 32 15.67 -21.02 -1.94
N ASN A 33 15.40 -20.52 -0.73
CA ASN A 33 15.69 -21.19 0.53
C ASN A 33 14.79 -20.66 1.66
N GLN A 34 15.09 -21.02 2.92
CA GLN A 34 14.33 -20.58 4.09
C GLN A 34 14.58 -19.12 4.49
N ILE A 35 15.68 -18.51 4.01
CA ILE A 35 16.10 -17.16 4.36
C ILE A 35 15.42 -16.14 3.47
N TRP A 36 15.30 -16.43 2.17
CA TRP A 36 14.80 -15.48 1.16
C TRP A 36 13.43 -15.88 0.61
N ASN A 37 12.58 -14.88 0.43
CA ASN A 37 11.34 -14.98 -0.33
C ASN A 37 11.16 -13.71 -1.15
N PHE A 38 10.81 -13.88 -2.41
CA PHE A 38 10.55 -12.81 -3.36
C PHE A 38 9.15 -12.96 -3.92
N GLY A 39 8.51 -11.85 -4.24
CA GLY A 39 7.22 -11.84 -4.90
C GLY A 39 7.12 -10.73 -5.92
N PHE A 40 6.35 -11.01 -6.96
CA PHE A 40 5.92 -10.05 -7.95
C PHE A 40 4.42 -10.19 -8.12
N SER A 41 3.70 -9.09 -8.18
CA SER A 41 2.26 -9.08 -8.45
C SER A 41 1.90 -7.99 -9.44
N ALA A 42 0.89 -8.26 -10.26
CA ALA A 42 0.30 -7.28 -11.16
C ALA A 42 -1.22 -7.32 -10.99
N SER A 43 -1.84 -6.14 -10.97
CA SER A 43 -3.29 -5.97 -10.96
C SER A 43 -3.70 -4.93 -11.98
N ASP A 44 -4.78 -5.17 -12.71
CA ASP A 44 -5.28 -4.27 -13.73
C ASP A 44 -6.82 -4.31 -13.78
N GLY A 45 -7.49 -3.17 -13.71
CA GLY A 45 -8.96 -3.11 -13.73
C GLY A 45 -9.52 -1.69 -13.75
N ALA A 46 -10.79 -1.56 -14.11
CA ALA A 46 -11.49 -0.27 -14.04
C ALA A 46 -11.66 0.16 -12.58
N TYR A 47 -11.44 1.45 -12.30
CA TYR A 47 -11.48 2.01 -10.95
C TYR A 47 -12.60 3.04 -10.73
N PHE A 48 -13.20 3.56 -11.80
CA PHE A 48 -14.37 4.43 -11.69
C PHE A 48 -15.62 3.64 -11.30
N ARG A 49 -16.48 4.29 -10.53
CA ARG A 49 -17.79 3.77 -10.19
C ARG A 49 -18.84 4.24 -11.21
N PRO A 50 -19.98 3.55 -11.33
CA PRO A 50 -21.07 3.98 -12.22
C PRO A 50 -21.52 5.42 -11.99
N GLU A 51 -21.46 5.94 -10.75
CA GLU A 51 -21.86 7.33 -10.45
C GLU A 51 -20.94 8.39 -11.09
N ALA A 52 -19.74 8.02 -11.53
CA ALA A 52 -18.83 8.91 -12.24
C ALA A 52 -19.13 8.98 -13.75
N GLU A 53 -19.93 8.05 -14.29
CA GLU A 53 -20.25 7.97 -15.72
C GLU A 53 -20.78 9.29 -16.32
N PRO A 54 -21.67 10.06 -15.65
CA PRO A 54 -22.14 11.35 -16.17
C PRO A 54 -21.05 12.42 -16.31
N THR A 55 -19.93 12.25 -15.63
CA THR A 55 -18.79 13.18 -15.67
C THR A 55 -17.74 12.82 -16.71
N LEU A 56 -17.90 11.67 -17.38
CA LEU A 56 -16.96 11.20 -18.38
C LEU A 56 -17.13 11.90 -19.74
N PRO A 57 -16.07 11.98 -20.55
CA PRO A 57 -16.17 12.46 -21.92
C PRO A 57 -17.22 11.67 -22.72
N ARG A 58 -17.96 12.35 -23.61
CA ARG A 58 -18.96 11.71 -24.45
C ARG A 58 -18.35 10.55 -25.25
N GLY A 59 -19.01 9.39 -25.21
CA GLY A 59 -18.58 8.19 -25.91
C GLY A 59 -17.48 7.39 -25.21
N ARG A 60 -17.13 7.74 -23.97
CA ARG A 60 -16.23 6.95 -23.10
C ARG A 60 -16.99 6.48 -21.87
N GLY A 61 -16.84 5.20 -21.53
CA GLY A 61 -17.45 4.57 -20.36
C GLY A 61 -16.46 4.40 -19.20
N ILE A 62 -16.96 3.96 -18.05
CA ILE A 62 -16.13 3.74 -16.85
C ILE A 62 -15.04 2.67 -17.07
N GLY A 63 -15.29 1.68 -17.94
CA GLY A 63 -14.33 0.64 -18.30
C GLY A 63 -13.14 1.10 -19.14
N ASP A 64 -13.21 2.31 -19.72
CA ASP A 64 -12.15 2.88 -20.56
C ASP A 64 -11.00 3.51 -19.77
N PHE A 65 -11.08 3.49 -18.44
CA PHE A 65 -10.13 4.13 -17.54
C PHE A 65 -9.69 3.13 -16.48
N ARG A 66 -8.44 2.69 -16.61
CA ARG A 66 -7.91 1.58 -15.83
C ARG A 66 -6.90 2.02 -14.79
N GLU A 67 -6.85 1.25 -13.71
CA GLU A 67 -5.77 1.26 -12.73
C GLU A 67 -4.89 0.05 -12.99
N LEU A 68 -3.60 0.28 -13.23
CA LEU A 68 -2.56 -0.75 -13.26
C LEU A 68 -1.69 -0.61 -12.01
N VAL A 69 -1.50 -1.71 -11.27
CA VAL A 69 -0.62 -1.78 -10.11
C VAL A 69 0.38 -2.90 -10.30
N LEU A 70 1.67 -2.58 -10.18
CA LEU A 70 2.76 -3.55 -10.10
C LEU A 70 3.31 -3.55 -8.68
N GLY A 71 3.39 -4.71 -8.07
CA GLY A 71 3.90 -4.93 -6.72
C GLY A 71 5.13 -5.83 -6.74
N GLN A 72 6.14 -5.48 -5.98
CA GLN A 72 7.38 -6.24 -5.80
C GLN A 72 7.63 -6.38 -4.31
N ASP A 73 7.92 -7.59 -3.84
CA ASP A 73 8.22 -7.84 -2.44
C ASP A 73 9.44 -8.72 -2.24
N ALA A 74 10.16 -8.45 -1.16
CA ALA A 74 11.28 -9.24 -0.71
C ALA A 74 11.21 -9.39 0.81
N SER A 75 11.45 -10.59 1.31
CA SER A 75 11.66 -10.83 2.74
C SER A 75 12.91 -11.64 2.97
N PHE A 76 13.66 -11.26 4.00
CA PHE A 76 14.89 -11.87 4.46
C PHE A 76 14.77 -12.22 5.94
N ALA A 77 15.11 -13.44 6.33
CA ALA A 77 15.11 -13.86 7.73
C ALA A 77 16.37 -14.67 8.05
N TRP A 78 17.24 -14.12 8.89
CA TRP A 78 18.47 -14.80 9.31
C TRP A 78 18.77 -14.54 10.79
N HIS A 79 18.92 -15.63 11.55
CA HIS A 79 19.06 -15.62 13.00
C HIS A 79 18.01 -14.73 13.69
N HIS A 80 18.46 -13.59 14.21
CA HIS A 80 17.66 -12.68 15.02
C HIS A 80 17.06 -11.55 14.18
N LEU A 81 17.49 -11.40 12.93
CA LEU A 81 17.10 -10.33 12.03
C LEU A 81 16.06 -10.83 11.03
N GLN A 82 14.99 -10.05 10.86
CA GLN A 82 13.98 -10.24 9.84
C GLN A 82 13.74 -8.90 9.15
N VAL A 83 13.67 -8.90 7.83
CA VAL A 83 13.50 -7.72 7.01
C VAL A 83 12.46 -8.02 5.94
N TRP A 84 11.59 -7.04 5.66
CA TRP A 84 10.58 -7.08 4.61
C TRP A 84 10.62 -5.76 3.87
N ALA A 85 10.48 -5.81 2.56
CA ALA A 85 10.31 -4.63 1.73
C ALA A 85 9.25 -4.93 0.68
N GLU A 86 8.37 -3.96 0.44
CA GLU A 86 7.43 -3.99 -0.66
C GLU A 86 7.44 -2.67 -1.40
N PHE A 87 7.35 -2.73 -2.72
CA PHE A 87 7.33 -1.60 -3.63
C PHE A 87 6.11 -1.74 -4.53
N TYR A 88 5.41 -0.64 -4.76
CA TYR A 88 4.18 -0.56 -5.52
C TYR A 88 4.28 0.60 -6.51
N GLU A 89 4.06 0.30 -7.78
CA GLU A 89 3.90 1.28 -8.86
C GLU A 89 2.46 1.23 -9.31
N ALA A 90 1.72 2.31 -9.09
CA ALA A 90 0.33 2.43 -9.54
C ALA A 90 0.19 3.54 -10.56
N ARG A 91 -0.60 3.26 -11.60
CA ARG A 91 -0.94 4.18 -12.68
C ARG A 91 -2.45 4.20 -12.85
N PHE A 92 -3.02 5.40 -12.77
CA PHE A 92 -4.44 5.64 -12.99
C PHE A 92 -4.63 6.42 -14.28
N GLU A 93 -5.46 5.92 -15.19
CA GLU A 93 -5.82 6.66 -16.40
C GLU A 93 -6.93 7.66 -16.08
N VAL A 94 -6.60 8.95 -16.07
CA VAL A 94 -7.52 10.04 -15.73
C VAL A 94 -8.09 10.68 -17.01
N PRO A 95 -9.43 10.84 -17.11
CA PRO A 95 -10.06 11.50 -18.25
C PRO A 95 -9.47 12.88 -18.51
N GLN A 96 -9.18 13.18 -19.79
CA GLN A 96 -8.68 14.48 -20.28
C GLN A 96 -7.29 14.92 -19.77
N VAL A 97 -6.71 14.17 -18.82
CA VAL A 97 -5.49 14.54 -18.09
C VAL A 97 -4.35 13.54 -18.33
N GLY A 98 -4.69 12.29 -18.68
CA GLY A 98 -3.72 11.23 -18.92
C GLY A 98 -3.37 10.48 -17.63
N ASP A 99 -2.13 10.04 -17.52
CA ASP A 99 -1.72 9.12 -16.45
C ASP A 99 -1.36 9.83 -15.14
N ALA A 100 -2.01 9.41 -14.06
CA ALA A 100 -1.65 9.77 -12.70
C ALA A 100 -0.87 8.62 -12.05
N ASN A 101 0.45 8.79 -11.94
CA ASN A 101 1.35 7.76 -11.39
C ASN A 101 1.65 8.02 -9.91
N THR A 102 1.71 6.95 -9.12
CA THR A 102 2.24 6.99 -7.74
C THR A 102 3.17 5.79 -7.50
N PHE A 103 4.20 6.03 -6.69
CA PHE A 103 5.12 5.00 -6.22
C PHE A 103 5.05 4.93 -4.71
N ALA A 104 4.68 3.79 -4.15
CA ALA A 104 4.66 3.56 -2.72
C ALA A 104 5.63 2.45 -2.37
N TYR A 105 6.30 2.56 -1.22
CA TYR A 105 7.08 1.47 -0.69
C TYR A 105 6.98 1.44 0.83
N TYR A 106 7.21 0.25 1.39
CA TYR A 106 7.57 0.14 2.78
C TYR A 106 8.76 -0.77 2.98
N PHE A 107 9.50 -0.47 4.04
CA PHE A 107 10.59 -1.28 4.55
C PHE A 107 10.32 -1.53 6.03
N GLU A 108 10.35 -2.79 6.44
CA GLU A 108 10.20 -3.20 7.84
C GLU A 108 11.40 -4.06 8.25
N ALA A 109 12.00 -3.76 9.39
CA ALA A 109 13.05 -4.54 9.98
C ALA A 109 12.68 -4.87 11.43
N LYS A 110 12.93 -6.12 11.83
CA LYS A 110 12.72 -6.62 13.19
C LYS A 110 13.96 -7.35 13.65
N TYR A 111 14.43 -7.00 14.83
CA TYR A 111 15.56 -7.64 15.47
C TYR A 111 15.17 -8.21 16.83
N LYS A 112 15.40 -9.51 17.04
CA LYS A 112 15.18 -10.20 18.31
C LYS A 112 16.45 -10.12 19.16
N PHE A 113 16.49 -9.19 20.10
CA PHE A 113 17.62 -9.08 21.03
C PHE A 113 17.73 -10.31 21.94
N THR A 114 16.59 -10.84 22.38
CA THR A 114 16.46 -12.10 23.13
C THR A 114 15.25 -12.87 22.62
N PRO A 115 15.00 -14.12 23.06
CA PRO A 115 13.77 -14.83 22.75
C PRO A 115 12.48 -14.08 23.17
N GLN A 116 12.58 -13.21 24.17
CA GLN A 116 11.45 -12.43 24.71
C GLN A 116 11.39 -10.99 24.19
N LEU A 117 12.54 -10.36 23.89
CA LEU A 117 12.65 -8.94 23.56
C LEU A 117 12.99 -8.72 22.08
N PHE A 118 12.21 -7.88 21.41
CA PHE A 118 12.51 -7.45 20.05
C PHE A 118 12.32 -5.94 19.85
N GLY A 119 13.08 -5.39 18.92
CA GLY A 119 12.86 -4.08 18.33
C GLY A 119 12.37 -4.22 16.90
N ALA A 120 11.56 -3.28 16.44
CA ALA A 120 11.12 -3.19 15.07
C ALA A 120 11.12 -1.74 14.60
N PHE A 121 11.40 -1.57 13.31
CA PHE A 121 11.39 -0.32 12.60
C PHE A 121 10.61 -0.52 11.31
N ARG A 122 9.74 0.42 10.96
CA ARG A 122 9.06 0.44 9.68
C ARG A 122 9.09 1.84 9.10
N TRP A 123 9.40 1.94 7.82
CA TRP A 123 9.29 3.16 7.04
C TRP A 123 8.35 2.91 5.88
N ASN A 124 7.31 3.72 5.75
CA ASN A 124 6.40 3.76 4.62
C ASN A 124 6.56 5.11 3.91
N GLN A 125 6.60 5.10 2.59
CA GLN A 125 6.66 6.30 1.77
C GLN A 125 5.74 6.13 0.57
N GLN A 126 5.05 7.20 0.19
CA GLN A 126 4.29 7.29 -1.04
C GLN A 126 4.65 8.59 -1.75
N LEU A 127 5.01 8.47 -3.03
CA LEU A 127 5.42 9.55 -3.90
C LEU A 127 4.39 9.72 -5.01
N PHE A 128 3.98 10.95 -5.26
CA PHE A 128 3.00 11.29 -6.29
C PHE A 128 3.69 11.95 -7.48
N GLY A 129 3.35 11.45 -8.68
CA GLY A 129 3.83 11.98 -9.94
C GLY A 129 3.18 13.31 -10.32
N ASN A 130 3.48 13.75 -11.54
CA ASN A 130 2.87 14.92 -12.14
C ASN A 130 1.87 14.51 -13.21
N ILE A 131 0.75 15.22 -13.27
CA ILE A 131 -0.26 15.14 -14.33
C ILE A 131 -0.21 16.38 -15.22
N ASP A 132 -0.69 16.28 -16.45
CA ASP A 132 -0.87 17.43 -17.33
C ASP A 132 -2.07 18.26 -16.88
N THR A 133 -1.94 19.59 -16.86
CA THR A 133 -3.04 20.48 -16.47
C THR A 133 -3.94 20.89 -17.63
N GLY A 134 -3.66 20.42 -18.85
CA GLY A 134 -4.44 20.72 -20.06
C GLY A 134 -4.17 22.12 -20.65
N VAL A 135 -3.40 22.97 -19.96
CA VAL A 135 -2.98 24.31 -20.40
C VAL A 135 -1.45 24.39 -20.63
N GLY A 136 -0.81 23.25 -20.91
CA GLY A 136 0.64 23.16 -21.17
C GLY A 136 1.52 23.15 -19.92
N GLY A 137 0.94 22.94 -18.73
CA GLY A 137 1.64 22.84 -17.45
C GLY A 137 1.60 21.43 -16.87
N LYS A 138 2.54 21.12 -15.98
CA LYS A 138 2.51 19.90 -15.16
C LYS A 138 2.29 20.27 -13.71
N ALA A 139 1.38 19.57 -13.03
CA ALA A 139 1.12 19.74 -11.61
C ALA A 139 1.18 18.41 -10.87
N ARG A 140 1.63 18.42 -9.62
CA ARG A 140 1.54 17.24 -8.74
C ARG A 140 0.08 16.96 -8.44
N TRP A 141 -0.35 15.71 -8.64
CA TRP A 141 -1.74 15.31 -8.36
C TRP A 141 -1.96 14.89 -6.90
N GLY A 142 -0.88 14.74 -6.12
CA GLY A 142 -0.92 14.42 -4.71
C GLY A 142 0.31 14.94 -3.97
N GLN A 143 0.25 14.87 -2.64
CA GLN A 143 1.33 15.26 -1.73
C GLN A 143 2.08 14.03 -1.25
N ASP A 144 3.41 14.08 -1.21
CA ASP A 144 4.23 12.93 -0.82
C ASP A 144 4.04 12.60 0.66
N LEU A 145 3.64 11.37 0.96
CA LEU A 145 3.38 10.92 2.32
C LEU A 145 4.54 10.09 2.83
N GLY A 146 4.93 10.32 4.09
CA GLY A 146 6.00 9.57 4.74
C GLY A 146 5.62 9.22 6.16
N ARG A 147 5.86 7.98 6.59
CA ARG A 147 5.63 7.54 7.96
C ARG A 147 6.74 6.61 8.43
N ILE A 148 7.23 6.88 9.63
CA ILE A 148 8.19 6.04 10.34
C ILE A 148 7.53 5.53 11.62
N ASP A 149 7.63 4.22 11.85
CA ASP A 149 7.20 3.56 13.08
C ASP A 149 8.42 2.89 13.74
N VAL A 150 8.58 3.10 15.04
CA VAL A 150 9.55 2.39 15.88
C VAL A 150 8.79 1.68 16.98
N ALA A 151 9.06 0.39 17.19
CA ALA A 151 8.41 -0.39 18.22
C ALA A 151 9.39 -1.26 18.99
N ALA A 152 9.06 -1.49 20.25
CA ALA A 152 9.69 -2.50 21.09
C ALA A 152 8.61 -3.43 21.63
N GLY A 153 8.90 -4.73 21.67
CA GLY A 153 7.99 -5.72 22.20
C GLY A 153 8.68 -6.65 23.18
N TYR A 154 8.01 -6.93 24.28
CA TYR A 154 8.46 -7.86 25.30
C TYR A 154 7.41 -8.94 25.55
N ARG A 155 7.85 -10.20 25.48
CA ARG A 155 7.03 -11.38 25.76
C ARG A 155 7.28 -11.85 27.19
N PHE A 156 6.27 -11.72 28.05
CA PHE A 156 6.35 -12.19 29.43
C PHE A 156 6.21 -13.71 29.51
N THR A 157 5.26 -14.27 28.73
CA THR A 157 5.00 -15.71 28.63
C THR A 157 4.65 -16.05 27.17
N PRO A 158 4.57 -17.34 26.77
CA PRO A 158 4.06 -17.71 25.45
C PRO A 158 2.66 -17.13 25.13
N HIS A 159 1.88 -16.80 26.16
CA HIS A 159 0.49 -16.34 26.07
C HIS A 159 0.33 -14.83 26.25
N THR A 160 1.35 -14.11 26.74
CA THR A 160 1.25 -12.68 27.08
C THR A 160 2.42 -11.86 26.54
N GLN A 161 2.10 -10.73 25.90
CA GLN A 161 3.08 -9.84 25.30
C GLN A 161 2.64 -8.37 25.40
N LEU A 162 3.60 -7.48 25.69
CA LEU A 162 3.44 -6.03 25.57
C LEU A 162 4.22 -5.54 24.35
N LYS A 163 3.63 -4.62 23.58
CA LYS A 163 4.30 -3.87 22.52
C LYS A 163 4.05 -2.38 22.74
N LEU A 164 5.13 -1.60 22.67
CA LEU A 164 5.08 -0.14 22.64
C LEU A 164 5.50 0.31 21.24
N GLN A 165 4.82 1.30 20.69
CA GLN A 165 5.09 1.85 19.37
C GLN A 165 5.02 3.37 19.39
N TYR A 166 5.98 3.98 18.72
CA TYR A 166 5.96 5.39 18.37
C TYR A 166 5.88 5.51 16.86
N SER A 167 5.00 6.39 16.37
CA SER A 167 4.79 6.64 14.96
C SER A 167 4.95 8.13 14.69
N TYR A 168 5.69 8.46 13.64
CA TYR A 168 5.85 9.81 13.14
C TYR A 168 5.43 9.83 11.67
N GLN A 169 4.48 10.69 11.33
CA GLN A 169 3.95 10.82 9.98
C GLN A 169 4.06 12.27 9.49
N GLN A 170 4.51 12.43 8.26
CA GLN A 170 4.54 13.71 7.55
C GLN A 170 3.36 13.79 6.58
N GLN A 171 2.82 15.01 6.44
CA GLN A 171 1.81 15.44 5.49
C GLN A 171 0.43 14.78 5.69
N THR A 172 -0.17 14.93 6.87
CA THR A 172 -1.51 14.39 7.21
C THR A 172 -2.68 15.19 6.61
N THR A 173 -2.73 16.51 6.85
CA THR A 173 -3.91 17.34 6.51
C THR A 173 -3.56 18.51 5.59
N GLY A 174 -2.26 18.79 5.41
CA GLY A 174 -1.75 19.85 4.54
C GLY A 174 -0.22 19.79 4.36
N PRO A 175 0.34 20.64 3.47
CA PRO A 175 1.77 20.66 3.23
C PRO A 175 2.55 20.96 4.51
N ARG A 176 3.52 20.09 4.85
CA ARG A 176 4.39 20.17 6.06
C ARG A 176 3.71 19.93 7.41
N ASP A 177 2.48 19.42 7.44
CA ASP A 177 1.86 18.98 8.68
C ASP A 177 2.56 17.72 9.23
N THR A 178 2.73 17.59 10.54
CA THR A 178 3.39 16.44 11.17
C THR A 178 2.55 15.87 12.29
N ASN A 179 2.42 14.55 12.32
CA ASN A 179 1.65 13.84 13.34
C ASN A 179 2.51 12.85 14.11
N HIS A 180 2.28 12.79 15.42
CA HIS A 180 2.98 11.93 16.35
C HIS A 180 1.97 11.05 17.08
N LEU A 181 2.19 9.74 17.08
CA LEU A 181 1.32 8.79 17.78
C LEU A 181 2.15 7.87 18.66
N LEU A 182 1.80 7.82 19.95
CA LEU A 182 2.27 6.81 20.89
C LEU A 182 1.16 5.79 21.12
N ALA A 183 1.50 4.51 21.01
CA ALA A 183 0.58 3.40 21.19
C ALA A 183 1.18 2.31 22.08
N ALA A 184 0.35 1.72 22.92
CA ALA A 184 0.67 0.55 23.72
C ALA A 184 -0.36 -0.54 23.44
N GLN A 185 0.12 -1.77 23.24
CA GLN A 185 -0.72 -2.93 22.99
C GLN A 185 -0.31 -4.07 23.92
N PHE A 186 -1.23 -4.52 24.75
CA PHE A 186 -1.10 -5.76 25.51
C PHE A 186 -1.91 -6.87 24.83
N THR A 187 -1.29 -8.00 24.54
CA THR A 187 -1.91 -9.13 23.83
C THR A 187 -1.92 -10.36 24.71
N VAL A 188 -3.08 -11.01 24.81
CA VAL A 188 -3.29 -12.30 25.46
C VAL A 188 -3.74 -13.31 24.39
N ARG A 189 -3.14 -14.49 24.38
CA ARG A 189 -3.50 -15.61 23.48
C ARG A 189 -3.76 -16.85 24.32
N PHE A 190 -4.78 -17.63 23.95
CA PHE A 190 -5.21 -18.86 24.61
C PHE A 190 -5.17 -20.03 23.62
#